data_AF-A0AAN6NK46-F1
#
_entry.id   AF-A0AAN6NK46-F1
#
_cell.length_a   1.000
_cell.length_b   1.000
_cell.length_c   1.000
_cell.angle_alpha   90.00
_cell.angle_beta   90.00
_cell.angle_gamma   90.00
#
_symmetry.space_group_name_H-M   'P 1'
#
loop_
_entity.id
_entity.type
_entity.pdbx_description
1 polymer ?
#
loop_
_entity_poly.entity_id
_entity_poly.type
_entity_poly.pdbx_seq_one_letter_code
_entity_poly.pdbx_strand_id
1 'polypeptide(L)'
;MQSQQRDELYTMAPRVSKPRRKPYREGIPKEDIDKAVELAANAYNQKRFKTIQAAATAYNAPYYATRSRVKGAEPKSSNGGHNKKLTDEKDLAVLAWVNTRLAVGGEVTSRELQLAVRWILRSNNKPDDVSIQ
;
A
#
# COMPACT_ATOMS: atom_id res chain seq x y z
N MET A 1 0.11 20.15 -55.74
CA MET A 1 -0.74 19.81 -54.58
C MET A 1 -0.23 18.50 -53.96
N GLN A 2 0.79 18.56 -53.09
CA GLN A 2 1.41 17.36 -52.47
C GLN A 2 1.73 17.62 -50.99
N SER A 3 0.73 17.99 -50.21
CA SER A 3 0.93 18.37 -48.80
C SER A 3 -0.13 17.80 -47.85
N GLN A 4 -0.79 16.70 -48.21
CA GLN A 4 -1.82 16.08 -47.36
C GLN A 4 -1.51 14.66 -46.90
N GLN A 5 -0.32 14.10 -47.22
CA GLN A 5 0.00 12.71 -46.90
C GLN A 5 0.99 12.50 -45.75
N ARG A 6 1.37 13.54 -44.99
CA ARG A 6 2.38 13.40 -43.91
C ARG A 6 1.81 13.36 -42.48
N ASP A 7 0.53 13.66 -42.28
CA ASP A 7 -0.01 13.79 -40.92
C ASP A 7 -0.71 12.54 -40.38
N GLU A 8 -0.89 11.48 -41.18
CA GLU A 8 -1.58 10.26 -40.73
C GLU A 8 -0.63 9.17 -40.19
N LEU A 9 0.69 9.34 -40.30
CA LEU A 9 1.67 8.33 -39.86
C LEU A 9 2.04 8.41 -38.37
N TYR A 10 1.31 9.21 -37.58
CA TYR A 10 1.35 9.19 -36.12
C TYR A 10 0.22 8.33 -35.53
N THR A 11 -0.10 7.22 -36.19
CA THR A 11 -0.88 6.13 -35.62
C THR A 11 -0.18 5.58 -34.38
N MET A 12 -0.81 5.80 -33.22
CA MET A 12 -0.99 4.76 -32.20
C MET A 12 0.29 4.03 -31.79
N ALA A 13 1.32 4.73 -31.28
CA ALA A 13 2.31 4.03 -30.47
C ALA A 13 1.55 3.40 -29.28
N PRO A 14 1.52 2.06 -29.13
CA PRO A 14 0.84 1.46 -28.00
C PRO A 14 1.48 2.03 -26.74
N ARG A 15 0.66 2.49 -25.80
CA ARG A 15 1.14 2.85 -24.46
C ARG A 15 1.77 1.59 -23.88
N VAL A 16 3.08 1.45 -24.01
CA VAL A 16 3.84 0.38 -23.36
C VAL A 16 3.64 0.63 -21.88
N SER A 17 2.71 -0.10 -21.26
CA SER A 17 2.49 -0.04 -19.84
C SER A 17 3.82 -0.43 -19.22
N LYS A 18 4.48 0.52 -18.53
CA LYS A 18 5.70 0.20 -17.79
C LYS A 18 5.42 -1.06 -16.97
N PRO A 19 6.31 -2.08 -16.99
CA PRO A 19 6.06 -3.31 -16.26
C PRO A 19 5.68 -2.93 -14.83
N ARG A 20 4.48 -3.35 -14.42
CA ARG A 20 4.03 -3.22 -13.04
C ARG A 20 5.15 -3.84 -12.20
N ARG A 21 5.70 -3.02 -11.30
CA ARG A 21 6.81 -3.31 -10.37
C ARG A 21 7.05 -4.81 -10.22
N LYS A 22 8.29 -5.28 -10.43
CA LYS A 22 8.68 -6.68 -10.20
C LYS A 22 8.00 -7.15 -8.91
N PRO A 23 7.17 -8.21 -8.96
CA PRO A 23 6.57 -8.75 -7.76
C PRO A 23 7.72 -9.06 -6.78
N TYR A 24 7.43 -8.91 -5.48
CA TYR A 24 8.31 -9.43 -4.45
C TYR A 24 8.77 -10.83 -4.88
N ARG A 25 10.07 -11.15 -4.74
CA ARG A 25 10.60 -12.48 -5.06
C ARG A 25 9.66 -13.50 -4.43
N GLU A 26 8.98 -14.27 -5.28
CA GLU A 26 7.90 -15.14 -4.89
C GLU A 26 8.42 -16.15 -3.85
N GLY A 27 7.66 -16.35 -2.76
CA GLY A 27 7.94 -17.42 -1.79
C GLY A 27 8.63 -17.03 -0.48
N ILE A 28 8.88 -15.75 -0.19
CA ILE A 28 9.41 -15.36 1.14
C ILE A 28 8.25 -14.99 2.08
N PRO A 29 8.11 -15.64 3.26
CA PRO A 29 7.13 -15.27 4.26
C PRO A 29 7.25 -13.79 4.66
N LYS A 30 6.11 -13.11 4.88
CA LYS A 30 6.09 -11.67 5.20
C LYS A 30 6.93 -11.33 6.44
N GLU A 31 6.91 -12.18 7.44
CA GLU A 31 7.68 -12.03 8.69
C GLU A 31 9.20 -12.02 8.43
N ASP A 32 9.65 -12.80 7.44
CA ASP A 32 11.07 -12.85 7.06
C ASP A 32 11.48 -11.60 6.26
N ILE A 33 10.53 -11.00 5.52
CA ILE A 33 10.77 -9.76 4.78
C ILE A 33 11.02 -8.60 5.73
N ASP A 34 10.21 -8.44 6.78
CA ASP A 34 10.36 -7.32 7.72
C ASP A 34 11.69 -7.41 8.48
N LYS A 35 12.09 -8.61 8.90
CA LYS A 35 13.42 -8.86 9.50
C LYS A 35 14.56 -8.55 8.53
N ALA A 36 14.43 -8.98 7.27
CA ALA A 36 15.43 -8.70 6.24
C ALA A 36 15.56 -7.19 5.96
N VAL A 37 14.45 -6.46 5.96
CA VAL A 37 14.42 -5.00 5.80
C VAL A 37 15.14 -4.31 6.96
N GLU A 38 14.91 -4.77 8.19
CA GLU A 38 15.55 -4.24 9.38
C GLU A 38 17.07 -4.49 9.38
N LEU A 39 17.49 -5.73 9.09
CA LEU A 39 18.92 -6.07 8.97
C LEU A 39 19.61 -5.24 7.88
N ALA A 40 18.98 -5.08 6.72
CA ALA A 40 19.51 -4.28 5.62
C ALA A 40 19.65 -2.80 6.00
N ALA A 41 18.64 -2.23 6.69
CA ALA A 41 18.67 -0.84 7.13
C ALA A 41 19.77 -0.62 8.19
N ASN A 42 19.88 -1.52 9.16
CA ASN A 42 20.91 -1.46 10.20
C ASN A 42 22.31 -1.57 9.62
N ALA A 43 22.54 -2.49 8.67
CA ALA A 43 23.83 -2.64 8.00
C ALA A 43 24.24 -1.39 7.21
N TYR A 44 23.28 -0.71 6.56
CA TYR A 44 23.53 0.57 5.90
C TYR A 44 23.87 1.68 6.91
N ASN A 45 23.12 1.79 8.00
CA ASN A 45 23.35 2.78 9.06
C ASN A 45 24.71 2.59 9.75
N GLN A 46 25.17 1.34 9.88
CA GLN A 46 26.51 0.98 10.36
C GLN A 46 27.62 1.21 9.31
N LYS A 47 27.31 1.80 8.16
CA LYS A 47 28.24 2.06 7.04
C LYS A 47 28.92 0.81 6.47
N ARG A 48 28.34 -0.39 6.65
CA ARG A 48 28.86 -1.64 6.05
C ARG A 48 28.69 -1.67 4.54
N PHE A 49 27.74 -0.92 4.01
CA PHE A 49 27.47 -0.78 2.58
C PHE A 49 27.46 0.69 2.19
N LYS A 50 28.03 1.00 1.01
CA LYS A 50 28.07 2.37 0.46
C LYS A 50 26.69 2.87 0.02
N THR A 51 25.79 1.97 -0.37
CA THR A 51 24.46 2.32 -0.89
C THR A 51 23.37 1.44 -0.26
N ILE A 52 22.16 2.00 -0.12
CA ILE A 52 20.98 1.27 0.38
C ILE A 52 20.65 0.09 -0.55
N GLN A 53 20.85 0.25 -1.86
CA GLN A 53 20.59 -0.81 -2.84
C GLN A 53 21.51 -2.02 -2.65
N ALA A 54 22.79 -1.80 -2.34
CA ALA A 54 23.73 -2.87 -2.05
C ALA A 54 23.31 -3.64 -0.78
N ALA A 55 22.95 -2.93 0.29
CA ALA A 55 22.44 -3.55 1.51
C ALA A 55 21.14 -4.35 1.25
N ALA A 56 20.16 -3.75 0.56
CA ALA A 56 18.90 -4.42 0.25
C ALA A 56 19.11 -5.70 -0.59
N THR A 57 20.05 -5.67 -1.53
CA THR A 57 20.37 -6.84 -2.36
C THR A 57 21.05 -7.94 -1.54
N ALA A 58 22.00 -7.57 -0.66
CA ALA A 58 22.74 -8.51 0.19
C ALA A 58 21.83 -9.29 1.16
N TYR A 59 20.82 -8.62 1.72
CA TYR A 59 19.85 -9.24 2.64
C TYR A 59 18.56 -9.69 1.95
N ASN A 60 18.51 -9.69 0.60
CA ASN A 60 17.32 -10.07 -0.18
C ASN A 60 16.05 -9.28 0.23
N ALA A 61 16.23 -8.02 0.64
CA ALA A 61 15.18 -7.14 1.12
C ALA A 61 14.64 -6.22 0.01
N PRO A 62 13.37 -5.80 0.07
CA PRO A 62 12.79 -4.84 -0.88
C PRO A 62 13.41 -3.46 -0.70
N TYR A 63 14.06 -2.94 -1.75
CA TYR A 63 14.73 -1.64 -1.73
C TYR A 63 13.88 -0.50 -1.15
N TYR A 64 12.62 -0.39 -1.57
CA TYR A 64 11.75 0.71 -1.11
C TYR A 64 11.42 0.59 0.38
N ALA A 65 11.23 -0.63 0.89
CA ALA A 65 10.97 -0.86 2.31
C ALA A 65 12.23 -0.54 3.13
N THR A 66 13.40 -0.98 2.70
CA THR A 66 14.69 -0.65 3.32
C THR A 66 14.95 0.86 3.32
N ARG A 67 14.75 1.54 2.18
CA ARG A 67 14.90 3.00 2.07
C ARG A 67 13.94 3.74 3.02
N SER A 68 12.70 3.29 3.14
CA SER A 68 11.75 3.87 4.10
C SER A 68 12.20 3.65 5.54
N ARG A 69 12.72 2.46 5.88
CA ARG A 69 13.23 2.15 7.22
C ARG A 69 14.45 2.99 7.60
N VAL A 70 15.38 3.19 6.67
CA VAL A 70 16.54 4.10 6.85
C VAL A 70 16.10 5.54 7.14
N LYS A 71 14.94 5.96 6.63
CA LYS A 71 14.34 7.27 6.92
C LYS A 71 13.55 7.35 8.23
N GLY A 72 13.56 6.28 9.04
CA GLY A 72 12.84 6.23 10.31
C GLY A 72 11.36 5.85 10.19
N ALA A 73 10.92 5.29 9.05
CA ALA A 73 9.55 4.78 8.95
C ALA A 73 9.41 3.45 9.70
N GLU A 74 8.41 3.37 10.58
CA GLU A 74 8.10 2.15 11.35
C GLU A 74 7.50 1.03 10.48
N PRO A 75 7.67 -0.25 10.89
CA PRO A 75 6.96 -1.36 10.27
C PRO A 75 5.45 -1.15 10.32
N LYS A 76 4.79 -1.27 9.18
CA LYS A 76 3.33 -1.26 9.12
C LYS A 76 2.83 -2.69 9.36
N SER A 77 2.25 -2.95 10.52
CA SER A 77 1.65 -4.26 10.86
C SER A 77 0.64 -4.71 9.80
N SER A 78 -0.17 -3.78 9.26
CA SER A 78 -1.02 -4.04 8.10
C SER A 78 -1.24 -2.81 7.22
N ASN A 79 -1.40 -3.04 5.90
CA ASN A 79 -2.01 -2.06 5.01
C ASN A 79 -3.53 -2.04 5.29
N GLY A 80 -3.90 -1.49 6.44
CA GLY A 80 -5.17 -1.68 7.14
C GLY A 80 -6.44 -1.19 6.44
N GLY A 81 -6.76 -1.66 5.23
CA GLY A 81 -8.08 -1.42 4.66
C GLY A 81 -8.31 -1.76 3.20
N HIS A 82 -7.35 -2.34 2.46
CA HIS A 82 -7.64 -2.84 1.11
C HIS A 82 -7.92 -4.34 1.15
N ASN A 83 -9.00 -4.76 0.48
CA ASN A 83 -9.43 -6.16 0.30
C ASN A 83 -9.64 -6.95 1.60
N LYS A 84 -9.91 -6.28 2.74
CA LYS A 84 -10.36 -6.97 3.95
C LYS A 84 -11.88 -7.14 3.87
N LYS A 85 -12.36 -8.37 4.06
CA LYS A 85 -13.79 -8.62 4.30
C LYS A 85 -14.19 -7.88 5.57
N LEU A 86 -15.34 -7.22 5.54
CA LEU A 86 -15.92 -6.62 6.74
C LEU A 86 -16.45 -7.74 7.63
N THR A 87 -16.33 -7.55 8.94
CA THR A 87 -17.03 -8.39 9.93
C THR A 87 -18.46 -7.87 10.05
N ASP A 88 -19.37 -8.70 10.55
CA ASP A 88 -20.78 -8.33 10.68
C ASP A 88 -20.98 -7.05 11.49
N GLU A 89 -20.20 -6.87 12.57
CA GLU A 89 -20.17 -5.62 13.35
C GLU A 89 -19.75 -4.39 12.53
N LYS A 90 -18.79 -4.56 11.63
CA LYS A 90 -18.29 -3.47 10.77
C LYS A 90 -19.28 -3.17 9.65
N ASP A 91 -19.96 -4.17 9.13
CA ASP A 91 -21.05 -3.99 8.17
C ASP A 91 -22.21 -3.22 8.81
N LEU A 92 -22.59 -3.55 10.04
CA LEU A 92 -23.60 -2.79 10.79
C LEU A 92 -23.17 -1.33 11.01
N ALA A 93 -21.90 -1.09 11.35
CA ALA A 93 -21.39 0.28 11.51
C ALA A 93 -21.43 1.08 10.19
N VAL A 94 -21.14 0.44 9.06
CA VAL A 94 -21.25 1.08 7.73
C VAL A 94 -22.71 1.39 7.42
N LEU A 95 -23.63 0.45 7.65
CA LEU A 95 -25.07 0.66 7.45
C LEU A 95 -25.62 1.78 8.33
N ALA A 96 -25.23 1.84 9.60
CA ALA A 96 -25.60 2.92 10.51
C ALA A 96 -25.11 4.28 9.99
N TRP A 97 -23.86 4.35 9.52
CA TRP A 97 -23.30 5.57 8.94
C TRP A 97 -24.07 6.02 7.68
N VAL A 98 -24.42 5.09 6.78
CA VAL A 98 -25.23 5.38 5.58
C VAL A 98 -26.61 5.90 5.97
N ASN A 99 -27.29 5.24 6.92
CA ASN A 99 -28.61 5.65 7.39
C ASN A 99 -28.59 7.08 7.98
N THR A 100 -27.58 7.42 8.76
CA THR A 100 -27.41 8.79 9.29
C THR A 100 -27.23 9.82 8.17
N ARG A 101 -26.47 9.49 7.12
CA ARG A 101 -26.29 10.38 5.96
C ARG A 101 -27.59 10.60 5.19
N LEU A 102 -28.34 9.54 4.95
CA LEU A 102 -29.64 9.60 4.27
C LEU A 102 -30.67 10.38 5.09
N ALA A 103 -30.67 10.22 6.43
CA ALA A 103 -31.57 10.95 7.32
C ALA A 103 -31.34 12.48 7.32
N VAL A 104 -30.10 12.91 7.08
CA VAL A 104 -29.74 14.33 6.91
C VAL A 104 -30.06 14.83 5.48
N GLY A 105 -30.54 13.96 4.60
CA GLY A 105 -30.86 14.29 3.20
C GLY A 105 -29.63 14.35 2.28
N GLY A 106 -28.49 13.78 2.70
CA GLY A 106 -27.29 13.71 1.88
C GLY A 106 -27.28 12.49 0.97
N GLU A 107 -26.70 12.62 -0.22
CA GLU A 107 -26.39 11.48 -1.09
C GLU A 107 -25.11 10.78 -0.63
N VAL A 108 -25.05 9.46 -0.80
CA VAL A 108 -23.85 8.66 -0.48
C VAL A 108 -23.18 8.23 -1.79
N THR A 109 -22.07 8.88 -2.13
CA THR A 109 -21.28 8.47 -3.28
C THR A 109 -20.44 7.23 -2.98
N SER A 110 -20.11 6.43 -4.01
CA SER A 110 -19.23 5.26 -3.86
C SER A 110 -17.87 5.62 -3.23
N ARG A 111 -17.34 6.81 -3.55
CA ARG A 111 -16.08 7.31 -2.98
C ARG A 111 -16.20 7.57 -1.48
N GLU A 112 -17.28 8.19 -1.04
CA GLU A 112 -17.51 8.47 0.39
C GLU A 112 -17.74 7.18 1.17
N LEU A 113 -18.49 6.23 0.61
CA LEU A 113 -18.67 4.91 1.21
C LEU A 113 -17.33 4.19 1.40
N GLN A 114 -16.46 4.20 0.38
CA GLN A 114 -15.11 3.63 0.50
C GLN A 114 -14.26 4.33 1.57
N LEU A 115 -14.41 5.64 1.73
CA LEU A 115 -13.73 6.38 2.80
C LEU A 115 -14.29 5.97 4.17
N ALA A 116 -15.61 5.96 4.35
CA ALA A 116 -16.25 5.54 5.60
C ALA A 116 -15.82 4.13 6.03
N VAL A 117 -15.85 3.17 5.09
CA VAL A 117 -15.37 1.79 5.31
C VAL A 117 -13.90 1.78 5.76
N ARG A 118 -13.02 2.55 5.11
CA ARG A 118 -11.61 2.64 5.51
C ARG A 118 -11.45 3.26 6.90
N TRP A 119 -12.28 4.23 7.27
CA TRP A 119 -12.26 4.83 8.60
C TRP A 119 -12.66 3.83 9.67
N ILE A 120 -13.78 3.11 9.47
CA ILE A 120 -14.27 2.04 10.38
C ILE A 120 -13.23 0.92 10.50
N LEU A 121 -12.60 0.52 9.39
CA LEU A 121 -11.53 -0.47 9.42
C LEU A 121 -10.29 0.02 10.17
N ARG A 122 -9.98 1.33 10.16
CA ARG A 122 -8.83 1.89 10.89
C ARG A 122 -9.13 2.10 12.37
N SER A 123 -10.32 2.58 12.72
CA SER A 123 -10.72 2.84 14.11
C SER A 123 -10.70 1.56 14.94
N ASN A 124 -11.07 0.43 14.34
CA ASN A 124 -11.12 -0.88 14.99
C ASN A 124 -9.82 -1.69 14.84
N ASN A 125 -8.76 -1.12 14.26
CA ASN A 125 -7.41 -1.70 14.22
C ASN A 125 -6.46 -1.04 15.25
N LYS A 126 -6.99 -0.28 16.23
CA LYS A 126 -6.23 -0.10 17.46
C LYS A 126 -6.05 -1.50 18.05
N PRO A 127 -4.82 -1.98 18.29
CA PRO A 127 -4.67 -3.21 19.06
C PRO A 127 -5.37 -2.96 20.39
N ASP A 128 -6.22 -3.88 20.80
CA ASP A 128 -6.72 -3.92 22.16
C ASP A 128 -5.49 -3.99 23.07
N ASP A 129 -5.11 -2.85 23.63
CA ASP A 129 -4.24 -2.79 24.80
C ASP A 129 -5.09 -3.25 25.99
N VAL A 130 -5.43 -4.54 25.96
CA VAL A 130 -5.99 -5.28 27.08
C VAL A 130 -5.06 -6.45 27.26
N SER A 131 -3.95 -6.15 27.94
CA SER A 131 -3.24 -7.13 28.74
C SER A 131 -4.27 -7.79 29.66
N ILE A 132 -4.70 -8.99 29.32
CA ILE A 132 -5.36 -9.87 30.27
C ILE A 132 -4.25 -10.34 31.21
N GLN A 133 -4.16 -9.69 32.38
CA GLN A 133 -3.55 -10.26 33.59
C GLN A 133 -4.56 -11.17 34.27
#